data_AF-A0A970NF74-F1
#
_entry.id   AF-A0A970NF74-F1
#
_cell.length_a   1.000
_cell.length_b   1.000
_cell.length_c   1.000
_cell.angle_alpha   90.00
_cell.angle_beta   90.00
_cell.angle_gamma   90.00
#
_symmetry.space_group_name_H-M   'P 1'
#
loop_
_entity.id
_entity.type
_entity.pdbx_description
1 polymer ?
#
loop_
_entity_poly.entity_id
_entity_poly.type
_entity_poly.pdbx_seq_one_letter_code
_entity_poly.pdbx_strand_id
1 'polypeptide(L)'
;MNTRQTAALKLRRDIKGIDRKVPVLNRRKSRYVYLDNAASTPPLQTVLNQMDEFWNWYSGVHRGTGYKSLISSKIYDDSHAIIARFVGADLERDTVVLVKNTTDAINKLSFRLPLQPQDIVAVTAMEHHSNELPWRARAQVRYIQVDENGLLVPDHLEQLFRQYPSRIKLVAVCGASNVTGHINDVHRLARIAHSHDCPILVDGAQLIPHRRFDMKPHSHGDHIDFLAFSGHKIFAPFGAGVLIGPRSTFAAGVPDYQGGGTVKLVTSNRNWWAEPPDEDEA
;
A
#
# COMPACT_ATOMS: atom_id res chain seq x y z
N MET A 1 -7.34 -19.76 -30.22
CA MET A 1 -7.16 -18.65 -29.26
C MET A 1 -6.15 -19.10 -28.22
N ASN A 2 -5.04 -18.39 -28.02
CA ASN A 2 -4.06 -18.76 -26.99
C ASN A 2 -4.68 -18.61 -25.60
N THR A 3 -4.35 -19.49 -24.64
CA THR A 3 -4.72 -19.44 -23.22
C THR A 3 -4.71 -18.03 -22.62
N ARG A 4 -3.72 -17.19 -22.97
CA ARG A 4 -3.65 -15.78 -22.52
C ARG A 4 -4.78 -14.90 -23.08
N GLN A 5 -5.14 -15.06 -24.35
CA GLN A 5 -6.25 -14.33 -24.97
C GLN A 5 -7.61 -14.76 -24.38
N THR A 6 -7.77 -16.06 -24.10
CA THR A 6 -8.96 -16.58 -23.44
C THR A 6 -9.11 -16.04 -22.02
N ALA A 7 -8.01 -15.97 -21.26
CA ALA A 7 -7.99 -15.38 -19.92
C ALA A 7 -8.32 -13.87 -19.93
N ALA A 8 -7.75 -13.11 -20.87
CA ALA A 8 -8.03 -11.69 -21.02
C ALA A 8 -9.50 -11.41 -21.38
N LEU A 9 -10.10 -12.23 -22.25
CA LEU A 9 -11.53 -12.12 -22.57
C LEU A 9 -12.43 -12.48 -21.40
N LYS A 10 -12.04 -13.47 -20.58
CA LYS A 10 -12.77 -13.82 -19.36
C LYS A 10 -12.73 -12.64 -18.38
N LEU A 11 -11.54 -12.11 -18.08
CA LEU A 11 -11.38 -10.96 -17.20
C LEU A 11 -12.19 -9.75 -17.68
N ARG A 12 -12.18 -9.47 -18.99
CA ARG A 12 -12.96 -8.38 -19.58
C ARG A 12 -14.45 -8.47 -19.26
N ARG A 13 -15.03 -9.67 -19.29
CA ARG A 13 -16.46 -9.88 -18.98
C ARG A 13 -16.78 -9.65 -17.50
N ASP A 14 -15.79 -9.85 -16.64
CA ASP A 14 -15.94 -9.66 -15.20
C ASP A 14 -15.80 -8.19 -14.80
N ILE A 15 -15.31 -7.29 -15.66
CA ILE A 15 -15.21 -5.85 -15.33
C ILE A 15 -16.61 -5.23 -15.27
N LYS A 16 -16.99 -4.70 -14.10
CA LYS A 16 -18.29 -4.07 -13.91
C LYS A 16 -18.43 -2.83 -14.78
N GLY A 17 -19.57 -2.73 -15.48
CA GLY A 17 -19.94 -1.52 -16.22
C GLY A 17 -19.24 -1.36 -17.57
N ILE A 18 -18.50 -2.36 -18.05
CA ILE A 18 -17.72 -2.27 -19.30
C ILE A 18 -18.55 -1.97 -20.56
N ASP A 19 -19.82 -2.40 -20.59
CA ASP A 19 -20.74 -2.14 -21.70
C ASP A 19 -21.71 -0.98 -21.42
N ARG A 20 -21.44 -0.18 -20.38
CA ARG A 20 -22.27 0.97 -20.03
C ARG A 20 -22.27 1.98 -21.18
N LYS A 21 -23.47 2.38 -21.61
CA LYS A 21 -23.64 3.41 -22.63
C LYS A 21 -23.85 4.78 -21.99
N VAL A 22 -23.16 5.80 -22.51
CA VAL A 22 -23.26 7.20 -22.10
C VAL A 22 -23.79 8.07 -23.24
N PRO A 23 -24.45 9.21 -22.95
CA PRO A 23 -24.81 10.16 -23.98
C PRO A 23 -23.55 10.74 -24.66
N VAL A 24 -23.61 10.94 -25.97
CA VAL A 24 -22.59 11.67 -26.75
C VAL A 24 -23.21 12.94 -27.34
N LEU A 25 -22.39 13.80 -27.96
CA LEU A 25 -22.77 15.15 -28.42
C LEU A 25 -24.09 15.21 -29.23
N ASN A 26 -24.36 14.22 -30.08
CA ASN A 26 -25.58 14.14 -30.89
C ASN A 26 -26.79 13.49 -30.18
N ARG A 27 -26.78 13.44 -28.84
CA ARG A 27 -27.80 12.80 -27.97
C ARG A 27 -28.00 11.30 -28.18
N ARG A 28 -27.18 10.63 -29.02
CA ARG A 28 -27.16 9.16 -29.09
C ARG A 28 -26.43 8.61 -27.87
N LYS A 29 -26.62 7.31 -27.61
CA LYS A 29 -25.89 6.57 -26.58
C LYS A 29 -24.82 5.69 -27.23
N SER A 30 -23.57 5.81 -26.79
CA SER A 30 -22.46 4.94 -27.22
C SER A 30 -21.82 4.27 -26.02
N ARG A 31 -21.16 3.12 -26.22
CA ARG A 31 -20.41 2.44 -25.16
C ARG A 31 -19.29 3.37 -24.67
N TYR A 32 -19.19 3.55 -23.36
CA TYR A 32 -18.12 4.33 -22.77
C TYR A 32 -16.78 3.59 -22.87
N VAL A 33 -15.72 4.30 -23.25
CA VAL A 33 -14.36 3.76 -23.32
C VAL A 33 -13.57 4.38 -22.17
N TYR A 34 -13.39 3.60 -21.10
CA TYR A 34 -12.71 4.04 -19.88
C TYR A 34 -11.18 3.90 -20.04
N LEU A 35 -10.47 5.03 -20.18
CA LEU A 35 -9.01 5.11 -20.33
C LEU A 35 -8.34 5.85 -19.16
N ASP A 36 -8.91 5.72 -17.96
CA ASP A 36 -8.45 6.42 -16.75
C ASP A 36 -8.14 5.46 -15.59
N ASN A 37 -7.70 4.24 -15.92
CA ASN A 37 -7.43 3.19 -14.92
C ASN A 37 -6.29 3.53 -13.95
N ALA A 38 -5.40 4.46 -14.32
CA ALA A 38 -4.36 4.96 -13.43
C ALA A 38 -4.96 5.74 -12.23
N ALA A 39 -6.12 6.38 -12.39
CA ALA A 39 -6.83 7.03 -11.30
C ALA A 39 -7.59 6.00 -10.45
N SER A 40 -8.40 5.15 -11.08
CA SER A 40 -9.11 4.05 -10.44
C SER A 40 -9.55 3.02 -11.46
N THR A 41 -9.53 1.74 -11.09
CA THR A 41 -10.09 0.66 -11.91
C THR A 41 -11.57 0.43 -11.59
N PRO A 42 -12.42 0.04 -12.57
CA PRO A 42 -13.75 -0.50 -12.26
C PRO A 42 -13.62 -1.83 -11.51
N PRO A 43 -14.50 -2.13 -10.54
CA PRO A 43 -14.38 -3.36 -9.77
C PRO A 43 -14.71 -4.60 -10.62
N LEU A 44 -14.15 -5.76 -10.24
CA LEU A 44 -14.59 -7.04 -10.81
C LEU A 44 -15.95 -7.45 -10.25
N GLN A 45 -16.80 -8.04 -11.08
CA GLN A 45 -18.10 -8.58 -10.71
C GLN A 45 -17.97 -9.67 -9.65
N THR A 46 -16.89 -10.45 -9.68
CA THR A 46 -16.58 -11.45 -8.64
C THR A 46 -16.35 -10.81 -7.28
N VAL A 47 -15.67 -9.67 -7.20
CA VAL A 47 -15.48 -8.90 -5.96
C VAL A 47 -16.83 -8.42 -5.43
N LEU A 48 -17.68 -7.87 -6.31
CA LEU A 48 -19.02 -7.42 -5.92
C LEU A 48 -19.91 -8.55 -5.42
N ASN A 49 -19.84 -9.73 -6.05
CA ASN A 49 -20.59 -10.90 -5.62
C ASN A 49 -20.14 -11.38 -4.23
N GLN A 50 -18.84 -11.37 -3.95
CA GLN A 50 -18.30 -11.74 -2.63
C GLN A 50 -18.73 -10.75 -1.54
N MET A 51 -18.76 -9.45 -1.86
CA MET A 51 -19.29 -8.44 -0.93
C MET A 51 -20.77 -8.65 -0.63
N ASP A 52 -21.57 -8.95 -1.65
CA ASP A 52 -23.01 -9.21 -1.50
C ASP A 52 -23.26 -10.46 -0.63
N GLU A 53 -22.48 -11.51 -0.84
CA GLU A 53 -22.51 -12.72 -0.01
C GLU A 53 -22.15 -12.41 1.45
N PHE A 54 -21.10 -11.62 1.67
CA PHE A 54 -20.63 -11.22 3.00
C PHE A 54 -21.67 -10.46 3.81
N TRP A 55 -22.56 -9.65 3.18
CA TRP A 55 -23.54 -8.86 3.93
C TRP A 55 -24.49 -9.68 4.79
N ASN A 56 -24.71 -10.95 4.44
CA ASN A 56 -25.50 -11.87 5.26
C ASN A 56 -24.83 -12.18 6.61
N TRP A 57 -23.49 -12.14 6.65
CA TRP A 57 -22.63 -12.47 7.78
C TRP A 57 -22.14 -11.27 8.59
N TYR A 58 -22.42 -10.06 8.12
CA TYR A 58 -21.90 -8.82 8.71
C TYR A 58 -22.14 -8.73 10.23
N SER A 59 -21.05 -8.52 10.97
CA SER A 59 -21.03 -8.32 12.41
C SER A 59 -19.73 -7.65 12.85
N GLY A 60 -19.61 -7.32 14.13
CA GLY A 60 -18.37 -6.81 14.70
C GLY A 60 -17.24 -7.83 14.58
N VAL A 61 -16.07 -7.36 14.15
CA VAL A 61 -14.83 -8.13 14.06
C VAL A 61 -14.13 -8.14 15.42
N HIS A 62 -13.63 -9.32 15.85
CA HIS A 62 -12.94 -9.58 17.12
C HIS A 62 -13.69 -9.18 18.42
N ARG A 63 -14.97 -8.83 18.33
CA ARG A 63 -15.75 -8.28 19.46
C ARG A 63 -16.93 -9.13 19.90
N GLY A 64 -17.17 -10.28 19.26
CA GLY A 64 -18.30 -11.13 19.56
C GLY A 64 -17.98 -12.62 19.48
N THR A 65 -18.74 -13.41 20.21
CA THR A 65 -18.67 -14.89 20.22
C THR A 65 -19.77 -15.53 19.39
N GLY A 66 -20.71 -14.74 18.87
CA GLY A 66 -21.78 -15.21 18.00
C GLY A 66 -21.29 -15.61 16.61
N TYR A 67 -22.01 -16.54 15.96
CA TYR A 67 -21.61 -17.15 14.68
C TYR A 67 -21.23 -16.13 13.58
N LYS A 68 -22.02 -15.07 13.42
CA LYS A 68 -21.74 -13.99 12.44
C LYS A 68 -20.45 -13.21 12.75
N SER A 69 -20.16 -12.96 14.03
CA SER A 69 -18.93 -12.29 14.47
C SER A 69 -17.70 -13.17 14.23
N LEU A 70 -17.82 -14.49 14.48
CA LEU A 70 -16.75 -15.44 14.17
C LEU A 70 -16.46 -15.51 12.66
N ILE A 71 -17.49 -15.54 11.81
CA ILE A 71 -17.31 -15.50 10.35
C ILE A 71 -16.70 -14.18 9.90
N SER A 72 -17.19 -13.04 10.40
CA SER A 72 -16.66 -11.72 10.05
C SER A 72 -15.18 -11.60 10.41
N SER A 73 -14.81 -12.05 11.62
CA SER A 73 -13.42 -12.07 12.08
C SER A 73 -12.55 -12.99 11.21
N LYS A 74 -13.05 -14.19 10.89
CA LYS A 74 -12.32 -15.11 10.00
C LYS A 74 -12.06 -14.51 8.62
N ILE A 75 -13.05 -13.87 7.99
CA ILE A 75 -12.89 -13.24 6.67
C ILE A 75 -11.89 -12.07 6.75
N TYR A 76 -11.92 -11.32 7.85
CA TYR A 76 -10.97 -10.26 8.14
C TYR A 76 -9.53 -10.79 8.25
N ASP A 77 -9.30 -11.82 9.07
CA ASP A 77 -8.00 -12.48 9.24
C ASP A 77 -7.50 -13.13 7.94
N ASP A 78 -8.38 -13.82 7.22
CA ASP A 78 -8.06 -14.44 5.94
C ASP A 78 -7.63 -13.39 4.90
N SER A 79 -8.18 -12.17 4.96
CA SER A 79 -7.80 -11.06 4.08
C SER A 79 -6.34 -10.64 4.28
N HIS A 80 -5.88 -10.55 5.54
CA HIS A 80 -4.48 -10.28 5.87
C HIS A 80 -3.56 -11.35 5.28
N ALA A 81 -3.92 -12.62 5.45
CA ALA A 81 -3.15 -13.73 4.93
C ALA A 81 -3.13 -13.78 3.39
N ILE A 82 -4.24 -13.44 2.73
CA ILE A 82 -4.31 -13.34 1.27
C ILE A 82 -3.39 -12.22 0.76
N ILE A 83 -3.44 -11.05 1.39
CA ILE A 83 -2.64 -9.89 1.02
C ILE A 83 -1.15 -10.19 1.22
N ALA A 84 -0.75 -10.76 2.36
CA ALA A 84 0.64 -11.14 2.62
C ALA A 84 1.16 -12.12 1.56
N ARG A 85 0.39 -13.18 1.25
CA ARG A 85 0.76 -14.14 0.19
C ARG A 85 0.82 -13.50 -1.19
N PHE A 86 -0.04 -12.51 -1.47
CA PHE A 86 -0.09 -11.85 -2.77
C PHE A 86 1.20 -11.09 -3.10
N VAL A 87 1.88 -10.56 -2.06
CA VAL A 87 3.13 -9.80 -2.21
C VAL A 87 4.36 -10.50 -1.62
N GLY A 88 4.22 -11.72 -1.08
CA GLY A 88 5.34 -12.47 -0.50
C GLY A 88 5.81 -11.98 0.87
N ALA A 89 4.96 -11.32 1.66
CA ALA A 89 5.27 -10.89 3.03
C ALA A 89 5.30 -12.07 4.02
N ASP A 90 6.16 -12.00 5.03
CA ASP A 90 6.32 -13.03 6.07
C ASP A 90 5.56 -12.61 7.33
N LEU A 91 4.37 -13.16 7.58
CA LEU A 91 3.52 -12.76 8.71
C LEU A 91 4.11 -13.01 10.10
N GLU A 92 5.17 -13.81 10.22
CA GLU A 92 5.90 -13.95 11.49
C GLU A 92 6.75 -12.69 11.80
N ARG A 93 7.18 -11.97 10.76
CA ARG A 93 8.06 -10.80 10.86
C ARG A 93 7.38 -9.49 10.46
N ASP A 94 6.40 -9.58 9.57
CA ASP A 94 5.62 -8.48 9.02
C ASP A 94 4.21 -8.46 9.60
N THR A 95 3.59 -7.30 9.54
CA THR A 95 2.16 -7.14 9.71
C THR A 95 1.58 -6.50 8.46
N VAL A 96 0.38 -6.95 8.09
CA VAL A 96 -0.45 -6.28 7.10
C VAL A 96 -1.39 -5.37 7.87
N VAL A 97 -1.48 -4.12 7.49
CA VAL A 97 -2.40 -3.13 8.06
C VAL A 97 -3.36 -2.67 6.95
N LEU A 98 -4.64 -2.91 7.14
CA LEU A 98 -5.73 -2.45 6.30
C LEU A 98 -6.02 -0.99 6.60
N VAL A 99 -5.99 -0.17 5.56
CA VAL A 99 -6.19 1.28 5.65
C VAL A 99 -7.19 1.75 4.59
N LYS A 100 -7.51 3.04 4.54
CA LYS A 100 -8.47 3.57 3.55
C LYS A 100 -7.92 3.59 2.12
N ASN A 101 -6.62 3.82 1.96
CA ASN A 101 -5.89 3.92 0.68
C ASN A 101 -4.37 4.06 0.91
N THR A 102 -3.58 4.09 -0.16
CA THR A 102 -2.11 4.30 -0.12
C THR A 102 -1.70 5.57 0.61
N THR A 103 -2.45 6.67 0.46
CA THR A 103 -2.14 7.92 1.18
C THR A 103 -2.25 7.73 2.68
N ASP A 104 -3.29 7.03 3.13
CA ASP A 104 -3.52 6.70 4.54
C ASP A 104 -2.40 5.79 5.09
N ALA A 105 -2.02 4.76 4.33
CA ALA A 105 -0.88 3.89 4.63
C ALA A 105 0.41 4.68 4.88
N ILE A 106 0.75 5.58 3.97
CA ILE A 106 2.01 6.33 4.04
C ILE A 106 1.97 7.34 5.20
N ASN A 107 0.83 8.01 5.41
CA ASN A 107 0.66 8.91 6.57
C ASN A 107 0.85 8.14 7.87
N LYS A 108 0.16 7.01 8.04
CA LYS A 108 0.30 6.15 9.23
C LYS A 108 1.76 5.75 9.48
N LEU A 109 2.47 5.29 8.44
CA LEU A 109 3.89 4.95 8.56
C LEU A 109 4.75 6.15 9.01
N SER A 110 4.46 7.36 8.51
CA SER A 110 5.17 8.58 8.92
C SER A 110 5.03 8.93 10.41
N PHE A 111 3.95 8.48 11.05
CA PHE A 111 3.75 8.61 12.50
C PHE A 111 4.38 7.47 13.29
N ARG A 112 4.42 6.26 12.73
CA ARG A 112 5.04 5.07 13.37
C ARG A 112 6.57 5.13 13.38
N LEU A 113 7.19 5.71 12.36
CA LEU A 113 8.65 5.85 12.35
C LEU A 113 9.11 6.92 13.37
N PRO A 114 10.15 6.64 14.18
CA PRO A 114 10.65 7.56 15.22
C PRO A 114 11.54 8.68 14.65
N LEU A 115 11.09 9.31 13.56
CA LEU A 115 11.78 10.37 12.86
C LEU A 115 11.88 11.64 13.70
N GLN A 116 13.02 12.32 13.60
CA GLN A 116 13.26 13.64 14.17
C GLN A 116 13.30 14.70 13.05
N PRO A 117 13.01 15.98 13.33
CA PRO A 117 13.00 17.04 12.31
C PRO A 117 14.29 17.21 11.49
N GLN A 118 15.44 16.79 12.04
CA GLN A 118 16.74 16.82 11.37
C GLN A 118 17.07 15.57 10.53
N ASP A 119 16.32 14.48 10.72
CA ASP A 119 16.46 13.27 9.93
C ASP A 119 16.06 13.54 8.48
N ILE A 120 16.50 12.66 7.58
CA ILE A 120 16.24 12.77 6.15
C ILE A 120 15.43 11.56 5.68
N VAL A 121 14.36 11.83 4.93
CA VAL A 121 13.70 10.85 4.06
C VAL A 121 14.13 11.15 2.63
N ALA A 122 14.76 10.16 1.98
CA ALA A 122 15.11 10.26 0.57
C ALA A 122 13.92 9.80 -0.27
N VAL A 123 13.38 10.67 -1.13
CA VAL A 123 12.25 10.37 -2.02
C VAL A 123 12.66 10.51 -3.47
N THR A 124 11.98 9.88 -4.44
CA THR A 124 12.30 10.19 -5.85
C THR A 124 11.73 11.55 -6.27
N ALA A 125 12.30 12.18 -7.29
CA ALA A 125 11.74 13.40 -7.88
C ALA A 125 10.43 13.16 -8.66
N MET A 126 9.96 11.92 -8.75
CA MET A 126 8.73 11.51 -9.47
C MET A 126 7.64 10.98 -8.53
N GLU A 127 7.73 11.25 -7.22
CA GLU A 127 6.72 10.82 -6.26
C GLU A 127 5.34 11.46 -6.52
N HIS A 128 4.29 10.68 -6.24
CA HIS A 128 2.99 11.25 -5.98
C HIS A 128 3.02 12.02 -4.65
N HIS A 129 2.24 13.09 -4.50
CA HIS A 129 2.23 13.89 -3.27
C HIS A 129 1.94 13.08 -2.00
N SER A 130 1.21 11.96 -2.13
CA SER A 130 0.95 11.01 -1.04
C SER A 130 2.21 10.37 -0.46
N ASN A 131 3.29 10.25 -1.25
CA ASN A 131 4.58 9.69 -0.83
C ASN A 131 5.65 10.78 -0.63
N GLU A 132 5.23 12.02 -0.41
CA GLU A 132 6.14 13.16 -0.26
C GLU A 132 5.72 14.06 0.92
N LEU A 133 4.48 14.55 0.91
CA LEU A 133 3.98 15.49 1.89
C LEU A 133 3.99 14.96 3.34
N PRO A 134 3.65 13.67 3.62
CA PRO A 134 3.67 13.16 4.99
C PRO A 134 5.05 13.26 5.64
N TRP A 135 6.12 13.11 4.86
CA TRP A 135 7.50 13.15 5.35
C TRP A 135 7.92 14.55 5.77
N ARG A 136 7.48 15.59 5.04
CA ARG A 136 7.84 17.00 5.35
C ARG A 136 7.41 17.43 6.75
N ALA A 137 6.35 16.84 7.28
CA ALA A 137 5.85 17.14 8.62
C ALA A 137 6.70 16.49 9.73
N ARG A 138 7.55 15.52 9.39
CA ARG A 138 8.27 14.65 10.33
C ARG A 138 9.79 14.76 10.22
N ALA A 139 10.30 15.04 9.02
CA ALA A 139 11.71 15.02 8.67
C ALA A 139 12.02 15.97 7.49
N GLN A 140 13.30 16.14 7.16
CA GLN A 140 13.71 16.79 5.93
C GLN A 140 13.56 15.82 4.74
N VAL A 141 13.17 16.36 3.58
CA VAL A 141 13.07 15.57 2.35
C VAL A 141 14.27 15.87 1.44
N ARG A 142 14.84 14.83 0.83
CA ARG A 142 15.87 14.94 -0.22
C ARG A 142 15.46 14.11 -1.43
N TYR A 143 15.68 14.66 -2.62
CA TYR A 143 15.18 14.07 -3.85
C TYR A 143 16.27 13.27 -4.58
N ILE A 144 15.99 12.00 -4.86
CA ILE A 144 16.69 11.16 -5.83
C ILE A 144 16.29 11.66 -7.22
N GLN A 145 17.28 12.14 -7.98
CA GLN A 145 17.02 12.85 -9.22
C GLN A 145 16.54 11.92 -10.35
N VAL A 146 15.86 12.54 -11.31
CA VAL A 146 15.52 11.95 -12.60
C VAL A 146 16.37 12.59 -13.69
N ASP A 147 16.59 11.87 -14.79
CA ASP A 147 17.23 12.41 -15.98
C ASP A 147 16.26 13.27 -16.82
N GLU A 148 16.76 13.78 -17.95
CA GLU A 148 16.00 14.58 -18.92
C GLU A 148 14.82 13.84 -19.57
N ASN A 149 14.81 12.51 -19.51
CA ASN A 149 13.70 11.67 -19.98
C ASN A 149 12.68 11.36 -18.87
N GLY A 150 12.90 11.90 -17.67
CA GLY A 150 12.07 11.62 -16.50
C GLY A 150 12.26 10.20 -15.95
N LEU A 151 13.42 9.57 -16.22
CA LEU A 151 13.79 8.27 -15.67
C LEU A 151 14.60 8.45 -14.39
N LEU A 152 14.39 7.58 -13.40
CA LEU A 152 15.15 7.64 -12.15
C LEU A 152 16.65 7.44 -12.43
N VAL A 153 17.50 8.18 -11.73
CA VAL A 153 18.96 7.99 -11.71
C VAL A 153 19.33 7.29 -10.39
N PRO A 154 19.39 5.94 -10.33
CA PRO A 154 19.52 5.22 -9.05
C PRO A 154 20.83 5.53 -8.34
N ASP A 155 21.91 5.79 -9.08
CA ASP A 155 23.22 6.09 -8.51
C ASP A 155 23.27 7.45 -7.80
N HIS A 156 22.27 8.32 -8.00
CA HIS A 156 22.11 9.53 -7.19
C HIS A 156 21.75 9.21 -5.73
N LEU A 157 21.15 8.04 -5.45
CA LEU A 157 20.89 7.59 -4.08
C LEU A 157 22.20 7.39 -3.30
N GLU A 158 23.21 6.76 -3.92
CA GLU A 158 24.55 6.62 -3.33
C GLU A 158 25.21 7.98 -3.06
N GLN A 159 24.99 8.96 -3.94
CA GLN A 159 25.49 10.32 -3.73
C GLN A 159 24.84 10.97 -2.50
N LEU A 160 23.52 10.78 -2.31
CA LEU A 160 22.83 11.27 -1.12
C LEU A 160 23.34 10.62 0.16
N PHE A 161 23.58 9.30 0.18
CA PHE A 161 24.16 8.62 1.35
C PHE A 161 25.55 9.13 1.68
N ARG A 162 26.40 9.39 0.66
CA ARG A 162 27.72 10.01 0.87
C ARG A 162 27.64 11.44 1.40
N GLN A 163 26.66 12.23 0.94
CA GLN A 163 26.48 13.61 1.36
C GLN A 163 25.88 13.72 2.77
N TYR A 164 25.03 12.77 3.15
CA TYR A 164 24.28 12.77 4.39
C TYR A 164 24.47 11.46 5.18
N PRO A 165 25.71 11.11 5.56
CA PRO A 165 26.01 9.85 6.22
C PRO A 165 25.20 9.71 7.52
N SER A 166 24.57 8.54 7.70
CA SER A 166 23.76 8.17 8.86
C SER A 166 22.54 9.06 9.16
N ARG A 167 22.24 10.07 8.33
CA ARG A 167 21.09 10.97 8.50
C ARG A 167 19.86 10.55 7.71
N ILE A 168 20.02 9.75 6.66
CA ILE A 168 18.91 9.21 5.88
C ILE A 168 18.32 8.03 6.68
N LYS A 169 17.07 8.16 7.10
CA LYS A 169 16.36 7.17 7.95
C LYS A 169 15.34 6.33 7.18
N LEU A 170 14.99 6.74 5.97
CA LEU A 170 14.10 6.01 5.09
C LEU A 170 14.38 6.43 3.63
N VAL A 171 14.35 5.45 2.73
CA VAL A 171 14.24 5.67 1.28
C VAL A 171 12.80 5.36 0.87
N ALA A 172 12.01 6.36 0.47
CA ALA A 172 10.59 6.18 0.10
C ALA A 172 10.40 6.44 -1.40
N VAL A 173 10.04 5.40 -2.16
CA VAL A 173 10.07 5.44 -3.64
C VAL A 173 8.78 4.93 -4.25
N CYS A 174 8.33 5.55 -5.35
CA CYS A 174 7.27 4.96 -6.15
C CYS A 174 7.79 3.74 -6.93
N GLY A 175 7.04 2.64 -6.89
CA GLY A 175 7.37 1.46 -7.69
C GLY A 175 7.14 1.70 -9.19
N ALA A 176 6.18 2.55 -9.53
CA ALA A 176 5.98 3.05 -10.88
C ALA A 176 5.41 4.48 -10.87
N SER A 177 5.89 5.33 -11.76
CA SER A 177 5.38 6.70 -11.90
C SER A 177 3.96 6.69 -12.48
N ASN A 178 3.04 7.41 -11.84
CA ASN A 178 1.69 7.63 -12.37
C ASN A 178 1.64 8.63 -13.55
N VAL A 179 2.75 9.32 -13.84
CA VAL A 179 2.86 10.31 -14.92
C VAL A 179 3.55 9.71 -16.13
N THR A 180 4.77 9.20 -15.97
CA THR A 180 5.57 8.68 -17.10
C THR A 180 5.30 7.19 -17.38
N GLY A 181 4.71 6.47 -16.42
CA GLY A 181 4.55 5.01 -16.49
C GLY A 181 5.87 4.25 -16.30
N HIS A 182 6.98 4.93 -16.01
CA HIS A 182 8.26 4.28 -15.73
C HIS A 182 8.16 3.38 -14.50
N ILE A 183 8.71 2.18 -14.59
CA ILE A 183 8.74 1.20 -13.50
C ILE A 183 10.16 1.17 -12.94
N ASN A 184 10.29 1.54 -11.66
CA ASN A 184 11.57 1.60 -10.98
C ASN A 184 12.03 0.19 -10.57
N ASP A 185 13.34 -0.06 -10.64
CA ASP A 185 13.94 -1.26 -10.05
C ASP A 185 14.07 -1.08 -8.53
N VAL A 186 12.95 -1.27 -7.83
CA VAL A 186 12.86 -1.08 -6.37
C VAL A 186 13.77 -2.03 -5.59
N HIS A 187 14.09 -3.21 -6.14
CA HIS A 187 15.00 -4.16 -5.51
C HIS A 187 16.46 -3.70 -5.59
N ARG A 188 16.86 -3.04 -6.69
CA ARG A 188 18.16 -2.37 -6.75
C ARG A 188 18.24 -1.23 -5.74
N LEU A 189 17.19 -0.43 -5.60
CA LEU A 189 17.15 0.68 -4.63
C LEU A 189 17.20 0.16 -3.19
N ALA A 190 16.48 -0.92 -2.89
CA ALA A 190 16.53 -1.60 -1.60
C ALA A 190 17.94 -2.06 -1.25
N ARG A 191 18.64 -2.68 -2.19
CA ARG A 191 20.04 -3.11 -2.00
C ARG A 191 20.96 -1.95 -1.63
N ILE A 192 20.80 -0.82 -2.32
CA ILE A 192 21.58 0.40 -2.02
C ILE A 192 21.20 0.93 -0.63
N ALA A 193 19.92 1.01 -0.30
CA ALA A 193 19.46 1.49 1.01
C ALA A 193 20.02 0.61 2.16
N HIS A 194 19.94 -0.71 2.01
CA HIS A 194 20.41 -1.67 3.01
C HIS A 194 21.92 -1.70 3.18
N SER A 195 22.72 -1.40 2.14
CA SER A 195 24.18 -1.27 2.32
C SER A 195 24.57 -0.07 3.19
N HIS A 196 23.62 0.81 3.50
CA HIS A 196 23.76 1.95 4.41
C HIS A 196 22.85 1.83 5.65
N ASP A 197 22.40 0.62 6.00
CA ASP A 197 21.52 0.33 7.15
C ASP A 197 20.22 1.17 7.14
N CYS A 198 19.69 1.46 5.97
CA CYS A 198 18.51 2.30 5.77
C CYS A 198 17.36 1.48 5.18
N PRO A 199 16.16 1.50 5.79
CA PRO A 199 15.00 0.79 5.25
C PRO A 199 14.42 1.50 4.02
N ILE A 200 13.65 0.75 3.23
CA ILE A 200 12.94 1.22 2.05
C ILE A 200 11.42 1.07 2.16
N LEU A 201 10.70 2.10 1.74
CA LEU A 201 9.26 2.06 1.48
C LEU A 201 9.01 2.13 -0.03
N VAL A 202 8.16 1.24 -0.53
CA VAL A 202 7.65 1.28 -1.90
C VAL A 202 6.19 1.72 -1.91
N ASP A 203 5.91 2.85 -2.56
CA ASP A 203 4.55 3.20 -3.02
C ASP A 203 4.23 2.32 -4.24
N GLY A 204 3.47 1.26 -3.99
CA GLY A 204 3.03 0.27 -4.96
C GLY A 204 1.74 0.63 -5.69
N ALA A 205 1.18 1.84 -5.53
CA ALA A 205 -0.15 2.18 -6.06
C ALA A 205 -0.28 1.99 -7.57
N GLN A 206 0.80 2.20 -8.33
CA GLN A 206 0.86 1.88 -9.76
C GLN A 206 1.67 0.62 -10.07
N LEU A 207 2.59 0.18 -9.21
CA LEU A 207 3.36 -1.02 -9.50
C LEU A 207 2.50 -2.29 -9.40
N ILE A 208 1.76 -2.42 -8.31
CA ILE A 208 0.99 -3.62 -7.97
C ILE A 208 -0.10 -3.96 -8.99
N PRO A 209 -0.84 -3.00 -9.57
CA PRO A 209 -1.79 -3.29 -10.66
C PRO A 209 -1.15 -3.85 -11.94
N HIS A 210 0.12 -3.49 -12.21
CA HIS A 210 0.74 -3.70 -13.51
C HIS A 210 1.80 -4.81 -13.54
N ARG A 211 2.32 -5.23 -12.39
CA ARG A 211 3.35 -6.26 -12.28
C ARG A 211 3.09 -7.18 -11.09
N ARG A 212 3.46 -8.46 -11.25
CA ARG A 212 3.60 -9.36 -10.10
C ARG A 212 4.73 -8.81 -9.23
N PHE A 213 4.51 -8.83 -7.92
CA PHE A 213 5.41 -8.24 -6.94
C PHE A 213 5.75 -9.27 -5.86
N ASP A 214 6.97 -9.17 -5.33
CA ASP A 214 7.48 -10.01 -4.25
C ASP A 214 8.35 -9.14 -3.34
N MET A 215 8.00 -9.03 -2.06
CA MET A 215 8.77 -8.26 -1.07
C MET A 215 10.12 -8.92 -0.76
N LYS A 216 10.29 -10.20 -1.13
CA LYS A 216 11.42 -11.06 -0.80
C LYS A 216 11.59 -11.30 0.71
N PRO A 217 12.23 -12.40 1.13
CA PRO A 217 12.51 -12.65 2.53
C PRO A 217 13.43 -11.58 3.13
N HIS A 218 13.22 -11.20 4.39
CA HIS A 218 14.05 -10.25 5.17
C HIS A 218 15.56 -10.56 5.16
N SER A 219 15.95 -11.83 4.94
CA SER A 219 17.36 -12.22 4.82
C SER A 219 18.01 -11.84 3.49
N HIS A 220 17.23 -11.42 2.49
CA HIS A 220 17.72 -11.02 1.19
C HIS A 220 18.05 -9.52 1.18
N GLY A 221 19.23 -9.13 0.70
CA GLY A 221 19.62 -7.70 0.62
C GLY A 221 18.75 -6.82 -0.28
N ASP A 222 17.80 -7.39 -1.03
CA ASP A 222 16.92 -6.67 -1.96
C ASP A 222 15.47 -6.62 -1.44
N HIS A 223 15.24 -7.05 -0.20
CA HIS A 223 13.90 -7.11 0.36
C HIS A 223 13.28 -5.71 0.46
N ILE A 224 11.96 -5.65 0.55
CA ILE A 224 11.24 -4.40 0.69
C ILE A 224 10.71 -4.35 2.11
N ASP A 225 11.18 -3.41 2.93
CA ASP A 225 10.74 -3.30 4.32
C ASP A 225 9.27 -2.89 4.39
N PHE A 226 8.88 -1.87 3.63
CA PHE A 226 7.53 -1.35 3.65
C PHE A 226 6.91 -1.31 2.25
N LEU A 227 5.63 -1.70 2.16
CA LEU A 227 4.85 -1.63 0.94
C LEU A 227 3.50 -0.98 1.20
N ALA A 228 3.13 0.00 0.39
CA ALA A 228 1.80 0.64 0.45
C ALA A 228 1.09 0.55 -0.90
N PHE A 229 -0.19 0.18 -0.94
CA PHE A 229 -0.99 0.21 -2.18
C PHE A 229 -2.49 0.31 -1.90
N SER A 230 -3.28 0.69 -2.92
CA SER A 230 -4.72 0.88 -2.79
C SER A 230 -5.52 -0.17 -3.58
N GLY A 231 -6.61 -0.68 -2.98
CA GLY A 231 -7.53 -1.63 -3.59
C GLY A 231 -8.23 -1.11 -4.86
N HIS A 232 -8.63 0.15 -4.88
CA HIS A 232 -9.35 0.76 -6.02
C HIS A 232 -8.55 0.84 -7.33
N LYS A 233 -7.24 0.56 -7.30
CA LYS A 233 -6.38 0.44 -8.49
C LYS A 233 -6.13 -1.01 -8.91
N ILE A 234 -6.58 -1.99 -8.12
CA ILE A 234 -6.48 -3.43 -8.38
C ILE A 234 -7.86 -4.10 -8.46
N PHE A 235 -8.81 -3.40 -9.07
CA PHE A 235 -10.18 -3.85 -9.33
C PHE A 235 -11.03 -4.18 -8.09
N ALA A 236 -10.69 -3.62 -6.93
CA ALA A 236 -11.58 -3.56 -5.78
C ALA A 236 -12.34 -2.21 -5.75
N PRO A 237 -13.45 -2.08 -4.99
CA PRO A 237 -14.06 -0.79 -4.71
C PRO A 237 -13.16 0.15 -3.91
N PHE A 238 -13.56 1.41 -3.81
CA PHE A 238 -12.90 2.40 -2.94
C PHE A 238 -13.05 2.03 -1.46
N GLY A 239 -12.18 2.60 -0.62
CA GLY A 239 -12.25 2.46 0.84
C GLY A 239 -11.39 1.34 1.43
N ALA A 240 -10.53 0.71 0.63
CA ALA A 240 -9.54 -0.26 1.10
C ALA A 240 -8.16 0.01 0.47
N GLY A 241 -7.14 -0.08 1.31
CA GLY A 241 -5.73 -0.02 0.98
C GLY A 241 -4.94 -0.83 1.99
N VAL A 242 -3.64 -0.90 1.78
CA VAL A 242 -2.74 -1.77 2.52
C VAL A 242 -1.46 -1.02 2.83
N LEU A 243 -0.99 -1.16 4.06
CA LEU A 243 0.39 -0.92 4.50
C LEU A 243 0.95 -2.26 4.99
N ILE A 244 2.15 -2.63 4.57
CA ILE A 244 2.86 -3.80 5.07
C ILE A 244 4.21 -3.35 5.58
N GLY A 245 4.66 -3.92 6.70
CA GLY A 245 6.04 -3.80 7.15
C GLY A 245 6.33 -4.54 8.43
N PRO A 246 7.54 -4.39 9.00
CA PRO A 246 7.99 -5.19 10.12
C PRO A 246 7.10 -4.98 11.35
N ARG A 247 6.70 -6.07 12.02
CA ARG A 247 5.90 -6.04 13.26
C ARG A 247 6.53 -5.12 14.31
N SER A 248 7.86 -5.09 14.39
CA SER A 248 8.62 -4.24 15.32
C SER A 248 8.41 -2.74 15.11
N THR A 249 8.10 -2.31 13.89
CA THR A 249 7.81 -0.89 13.60
C THR A 249 6.47 -0.46 14.18
N PHE A 250 5.50 -1.37 14.24
CA PHE A 250 4.15 -1.10 14.72
C PHE A 250 4.00 -1.38 16.22
N ALA A 251 4.75 -2.34 16.77
CA ALA A 251 4.68 -2.74 18.17
C ALA A 251 5.15 -1.67 19.18
N ALA A 252 5.76 -0.58 18.71
CA ALA A 252 6.25 0.51 19.54
C ALA A 252 5.61 1.85 19.15
N GLY A 253 5.56 2.76 20.13
CA GLY A 253 5.00 4.09 19.93
C GLY A 253 3.51 4.16 20.21
N VAL A 254 2.88 5.21 19.68
CA VAL A 254 1.46 5.51 19.87
C VAL A 254 0.81 5.52 18.48
N PRO A 255 -0.34 4.85 18.30
CA PRO A 255 -1.10 4.93 17.04
C PRO A 255 -1.42 6.38 16.68
N ASP A 256 -1.41 6.68 15.39
CA ASP A 256 -1.81 7.99 14.85
C ASP A 256 -3.30 8.28 15.11
N TYR A 257 -4.13 7.24 15.11
CA TYR A 257 -5.54 7.30 15.47
C TYR A 257 -5.80 6.54 16.78
N GLN A 258 -6.26 7.23 17.82
CA GLN A 258 -6.49 6.64 19.14
C GLN A 258 -7.99 6.58 19.43
N GLY A 259 -8.52 5.38 19.74
CA GLY A 259 -9.94 5.21 19.96
C GLY A 259 -10.35 3.78 20.25
N GLY A 260 -11.66 3.51 20.15
CA GLY A 260 -12.20 2.18 20.41
C GLY A 260 -11.80 1.18 19.33
N GLY A 261 -10.95 0.21 19.68
CA GLY A 261 -10.39 -0.77 18.74
C GLY A 261 -8.87 -0.79 18.76
N THR A 262 -8.24 0.34 19.13
CA THR A 262 -6.78 0.38 19.21
C THR A 262 -6.21 -0.05 20.55
N VAL A 263 -7.05 -0.18 21.58
CA VAL A 263 -6.67 -0.44 22.97
C VAL A 263 -6.97 -1.88 23.39
N LYS A 264 -6.00 -2.53 24.03
CA LYS A 264 -6.17 -3.82 24.73
C LYS A 264 -6.81 -3.63 26.11
N LEU A 265 -6.39 -2.60 26.84
CA LEU A 265 -6.87 -2.30 28.17
C LEU A 265 -6.80 -0.79 28.43
N VAL A 266 -7.84 -0.24 29.06
CA VAL A 266 -7.87 1.15 29.54
C VAL A 266 -8.28 1.16 31.00
N THR A 267 -7.51 1.91 31.79
CA THR A 267 -7.82 2.28 33.18
C THR A 267 -7.95 3.79 33.26
N SER A 268 -8.37 4.32 34.40
CA SER A 268 -8.48 5.77 34.60
C SER A 268 -7.15 6.54 34.41
N ASN A 269 -6.00 5.87 34.50
CA ASN A 269 -4.69 6.52 34.55
C ASN A 269 -3.71 6.01 33.48
N ARG A 270 -4.04 4.90 32.80
CA ARG A 270 -3.13 4.17 31.89
C ARG A 270 -3.90 3.46 30.81
N ASN A 271 -3.27 3.32 29.65
CA ASN A 271 -3.72 2.50 28.54
C ASN A 271 -2.63 1.53 28.08
N TRP A 272 -3.07 0.44 27.45
CA TRP A 272 -2.23 -0.52 26.75
C TRP A 272 -2.83 -0.71 25.36
N TRP A 273 -2.03 -0.52 24.32
CA TRP A 273 -2.46 -0.70 22.94
C TRP A 273 -2.65 -2.20 22.61
N ALA A 274 -3.50 -2.46 21.62
CA ALA A 274 -3.63 -3.79 21.03
C ALA A 274 -2.34 -4.17 20.28
N GLU A 275 -2.20 -5.44 19.91
CA GLU A 275 -1.04 -5.87 19.13
C GLU A 275 -1.28 -5.56 17.64
N PRO A 276 -0.23 -5.31 16.84
CA PRO A 276 -0.40 -5.12 15.40
C PRO A 276 -1.04 -6.36 14.75
N PRO A 277 -2.01 -6.17 13.82
CA PRO A 277 -2.39 -4.88 13.23
C PRO A 277 -3.51 -4.11 13.94
N ASP A 278 -4.21 -4.70 14.92
CA ASP A 278 -5.44 -4.15 15.52
C ASP A 278 -5.29 -2.70 16.05
N GLU A 279 -4.13 -2.37 16.62
CA GLU A 279 -3.86 -1.01 17.12
C GLU A 279 -3.80 0.07 16.02
N ASP A 280 -3.69 -0.34 14.76
CA ASP A 280 -3.61 0.52 13.60
C ASP A 280 -4.87 0.51 12.72
N GLU A 281 -5.89 -0.30 13.06
CA GLU A 281 -7.06 -0.58 12.19
C GLU A 281 -8.42 -0.18 12.78
N ALA A 282 -8.44 0.72 13.78
CA ALA A 282 -9.68 1.16 14.41
C ALA A 282 -10.63 1.98 13.52
#